data_AF-A0A9N7UR56-F1
#
_entry.id   AF-A0A9N7UR56-F1
#
_cell.length_a   1.000
_cell.length_b   1.000
_cell.length_c   1.000
_cell.angle_alpha   90.00
_cell.angle_beta   90.00
_cell.angle_gamma   90.00
#
_symmetry.space_group_name_H-M   'P 1'
#
loop_
_entity.id
_entity.type
_entity.pdbx_description
1 polymer ?
#
loop_
_entity_poly.entity_id
_entity_poly.type
_entity_poly.pdbx_seq_one_letter_code
_entity_poly.pdbx_strand_id
1 'polypeptide(L)'
;MYVLRGLKEDVLSTTELIKDALSKDRQDEKEAMTAYHVQWLIQDAEEVWQELSLHENFLQEDALLNKRASAEVTARDATVLRVNLSALEATNWQTGQRFKIERVQNLYLWQAFSVCRQRIFCKNSRDEEQLGERSLYHGTSAESCDCIEKDRFDRNYAGKHDPTDCFDSLVDNQQSPTMFVVFHDDQAYPEYLITFRNVEAV
;
A
#
# COMPACT_ATOMS: atom_id res chain seq x y z
N MET A 1 -1.44 -35.33 56.36
CA MET A 1 -2.22 -34.36 55.59
C MET A 1 -1.23 -33.56 54.75
N TYR A 2 -1.03 -33.93 53.48
CA TYR A 2 -0.12 -33.21 52.60
C TYR A 2 -0.86 -32.01 52.02
N VAL A 3 -0.42 -30.80 52.37
CA VAL A 3 -0.93 -29.57 51.77
C VAL A 3 0.02 -29.23 50.63
N LEU A 4 -0.41 -29.48 49.39
CA LEU A 4 0.27 -28.98 48.20
C LEU A 4 0.13 -27.45 48.16
N ARG A 5 1.13 -26.73 48.68
CA ARG A 5 1.30 -25.29 48.44
C ARG A 5 2.29 -25.12 47.27
N GLY A 6 1.88 -24.41 46.22
CA GLY A 6 2.71 -24.12 45.04
C GLY A 6 1.91 -24.07 43.73
N LEU A 7 0.92 -24.94 43.57
CA LEU A 7 0.12 -25.06 42.33
C LEU A 7 -0.59 -23.77 41.89
N LYS A 8 -0.90 -22.84 42.81
CA LYS A 8 -1.69 -21.65 42.46
C LYS A 8 -0.85 -20.56 41.79
N GLU A 9 0.37 -20.31 42.26
CA GLU A 9 1.24 -19.26 41.70
C GLU A 9 1.83 -19.69 40.36
N ASP A 10 2.28 -20.95 40.25
CA ASP A 10 2.82 -21.49 39.00
C ASP A 10 1.75 -21.57 37.90
N VAL A 11 0.52 -21.97 38.25
CA VAL A 11 -0.61 -21.96 37.29
C VAL A 11 -0.98 -20.53 36.90
N LEU A 12 -1.03 -19.58 37.82
CA LEU A 12 -1.31 -18.18 37.50
C LEU A 12 -0.23 -17.61 36.55
N SER A 13 1.05 -17.82 36.86
CA SER A 13 2.18 -17.44 36.01
C SER A 13 2.08 -18.07 34.61
N THR A 14 1.73 -19.36 34.55
CA THR A 14 1.51 -20.06 33.26
C THR A 14 0.34 -19.45 32.49
N THR A 15 -0.76 -19.08 33.16
CA THR A 15 -1.89 -18.43 32.48
C THR A 15 -1.57 -17.03 31.99
N GLU A 16 -0.73 -16.27 32.70
CA GLU A 16 -0.26 -14.95 32.24
C GLU A 16 0.63 -15.09 31.01
N LEU A 17 1.61 -15.99 31.05
CA LEU A 17 2.49 -16.26 29.90
C LEU A 17 1.70 -16.71 28.66
N ILE A 18 0.68 -17.56 28.84
CA ILE A 18 -0.19 -17.99 27.72
C ILE A 18 -1.00 -16.81 27.18
N LYS A 19 -1.58 -15.96 28.05
CA LYS A 19 -2.33 -14.77 27.62
C LYS A 19 -1.43 -13.81 26.85
N ASP A 20 -0.22 -13.57 27.33
CA ASP A 20 0.75 -12.70 26.68
C ASP A 20 1.16 -13.25 25.32
N ALA A 21 1.49 -14.55 25.24
CA ALA A 21 1.83 -15.22 23.99
C ALA A 21 0.69 -15.17 22.97
N LEU A 22 -0.56 -15.45 23.39
CA LEU A 22 -1.74 -15.34 22.52
C LEU A 22 -2.00 -13.91 22.07
N SER A 23 -1.77 -12.93 22.96
CA SER A 23 -1.96 -11.52 22.64
C SER A 23 -0.94 -11.03 21.61
N LYS A 24 0.30 -11.51 21.72
CA LYS A 24 1.38 -11.24 20.78
C LYS A 24 1.11 -11.90 19.43
N ASP A 25 0.74 -13.18 19.42
CA ASP A 25 0.41 -13.90 18.19
C ASP A 25 -0.72 -13.20 17.41
N ARG A 26 -1.79 -12.80 18.11
CA ARG A 26 -2.89 -12.01 17.52
C ARG A 26 -2.43 -10.63 17.03
N GLN A 27 -1.42 -10.04 17.66
CA GLN A 27 -0.89 -8.75 17.23
C GLN A 27 -0.03 -8.92 15.97
N ASP A 28 0.85 -9.91 15.95
CA ASP A 28 1.68 -10.27 14.81
C ASP A 28 0.81 -10.59 13.58
N GLU A 29 -0.32 -11.29 13.78
CA GLU A 29 -1.32 -11.53 12.72
C GLU A 29 -1.90 -10.24 12.15
N LYS A 30 -2.28 -9.27 13.02
CA LYS A 30 -2.81 -7.97 12.56
C LYS A 30 -1.79 -7.17 11.78
N GLU A 31 -0.54 -7.17 12.23
CA GLU A 31 0.55 -6.45 11.57
C GLU A 31 0.83 -7.04 10.18
N ALA A 32 0.89 -8.38 10.08
CA ALA A 32 1.04 -9.08 8.81
C ALA A 32 -0.15 -8.84 7.86
N MET A 33 -1.39 -8.93 8.37
CA MET A 33 -2.59 -8.67 7.58
C MET A 33 -2.67 -7.23 7.09
N THR A 34 -2.14 -6.27 7.85
CA THR A 34 -2.06 -4.86 7.42
C THR A 34 -1.04 -4.70 6.31
N ALA A 35 0.16 -5.26 6.47
CA ALA A 35 1.22 -5.24 5.46
C ALA A 35 0.81 -5.92 4.14
N TYR A 36 -0.11 -6.88 4.20
CA TYR A 36 -0.68 -7.49 3.00
C TYR A 36 -1.47 -6.47 2.14
N HIS A 37 -2.17 -5.53 2.77
CA HIS A 37 -3.05 -4.57 2.07
C HIS A 37 -2.41 -3.19 1.88
N VAL A 38 -1.51 -2.78 2.77
CA VAL A 38 -0.92 -1.45 2.77
C VAL A 38 0.53 -1.53 3.22
N GLN A 39 1.40 -0.85 2.49
CA GLN A 39 2.80 -0.67 2.88
C GLN A 39 3.13 0.82 2.90
N TRP A 40 3.55 1.30 4.06
CA TRP A 40 4.13 2.62 4.23
C TRP A 40 5.63 2.56 3.95
N LEU A 41 6.13 3.51 3.18
CA LEU A 41 7.55 3.66 2.85
C LEU A 41 8.05 5.02 3.31
N ILE A 42 9.30 5.07 3.75
CA ILE A 42 9.99 6.31 4.10
C ILE A 42 11.22 6.49 3.21
N GLN A 43 11.42 7.71 2.73
CA GLN A 43 12.62 8.08 1.98
C GLN A 43 13.70 8.56 2.95
N ASP A 44 14.87 7.93 2.92
CA ASP A 44 16.01 8.32 3.75
C ASP A 44 16.77 9.53 3.17
N ALA A 45 17.85 9.92 3.84
CA ALA A 45 18.69 11.05 3.44
C ALA A 45 19.46 10.81 2.13
N GLU A 46 19.57 9.56 1.67
CA GLU A 46 20.21 9.16 0.42
C GLU A 46 19.18 9.06 -0.73
N GLU A 47 17.96 9.54 -0.50
CA GLU A 47 16.82 9.46 -1.43
C GLU A 47 16.36 8.04 -1.74
N VAL A 48 16.74 7.07 -0.92
CA VAL A 48 16.33 5.66 -1.08
C VAL A 48 15.03 5.41 -0.31
N TRP A 49 14.05 4.82 -1.01
CA TRP A 49 12.80 4.39 -0.40
C TRP A 49 12.97 3.08 0.34
N GLN A 50 12.50 3.05 1.58
CA GLN A 50 12.56 1.87 2.44
C GLN A 50 11.18 1.56 3.03
N GLU A 51 10.82 0.28 3.02
CA GLU A 51 9.63 -0.20 3.71
C GLU A 51 9.76 -0.05 5.22
N LEU A 52 8.70 0.47 5.85
CA LEU A 52 8.55 0.40 7.31
C LEU A 52 8.41 -1.05 7.76
N SER A 53 8.87 -1.34 8.99
CA SER A 53 8.67 -2.66 9.59
C SER A 53 7.18 -2.98 9.74
N LEU A 54 6.82 -4.26 9.90
CA LEU A 54 5.43 -4.70 10.08
C LEU A 54 4.71 -3.91 11.20
N HIS A 55 5.41 -3.74 12.32
CA HIS A 55 4.89 -3.01 13.48
C HIS A 55 4.68 -1.52 13.19
N GLU A 56 5.68 -0.86 12.62
CA GLU A 56 5.61 0.56 12.29
C GLU A 56 4.55 0.83 11.22
N ASN A 57 4.47 -0.03 10.21
CA ASN A 57 3.45 0.00 9.16
C ASN A 57 2.03 -0.09 9.75
N PHE A 58 1.80 -1.03 10.67
CA PHE A 58 0.52 -1.16 11.37
C PHE A 58 0.18 0.07 12.19
N LEU A 59 1.13 0.64 12.92
CA LEU A 59 0.90 1.84 13.74
C LEU A 59 0.52 3.06 12.88
N GLN A 60 1.15 3.24 11.72
CA GLN A 60 0.79 4.34 10.81
C GLN A 60 -0.61 4.15 10.22
N GLU A 61 -0.92 2.93 9.76
CA GLU A 61 -2.24 2.65 9.20
C GLU A 61 -3.34 2.75 10.25
N ASP A 62 -3.13 2.22 11.46
CA ASP A 62 -4.07 2.38 12.58
C ASP A 62 -4.27 3.86 12.93
N ALA A 63 -3.20 4.65 13.00
CA ALA A 63 -3.30 6.07 13.27
C ALA A 63 -4.08 6.82 12.18
N LEU A 64 -3.87 6.48 10.90
CA LEU A 64 -4.59 7.05 9.77
C LEU A 64 -6.08 6.69 9.82
N LEU A 65 -6.41 5.40 9.99
CA LEU A 65 -7.79 4.92 10.06
C LEU A 65 -8.55 5.52 11.25
N ASN A 66 -7.86 5.71 12.38
CA ASN A 66 -8.40 6.40 13.56
C ASN A 66 -8.35 7.94 13.45
N LYS A 67 -8.02 8.50 12.29
CA LYS A 67 -8.02 9.94 11.99
C LYS A 67 -7.14 10.76 12.94
N ARG A 68 -6.01 10.20 13.38
CA ARG A 68 -5.00 10.96 14.13
C ARG A 68 -4.33 11.95 13.19
N ALA A 69 -3.92 13.11 13.72
CA ALA A 69 -3.18 14.09 12.94
C ALA A 69 -1.72 13.67 12.70
N SER A 70 -1.15 12.91 13.65
CA SER A 70 0.23 12.45 13.59
C SER A 70 0.42 11.13 14.32
N ALA A 71 1.45 10.39 13.93
CA ALA A 71 1.95 9.22 14.64
C ALA A 71 3.48 9.23 14.65
N GLU A 72 4.09 8.52 15.60
CA GLU A 72 5.54 8.36 15.66
C GLU A 72 5.94 7.16 14.81
N VAL A 73 7.09 7.26 14.16
CA VAL A 73 7.74 6.15 13.46
C VAL A 73 9.18 6.02 13.92
N THR A 74 9.62 4.81 14.18
CA THR A 74 11.03 4.51 14.45
C THR A 74 11.73 4.12 13.15
N ALA A 75 12.66 4.96 12.69
CA ALA A 75 13.51 4.65 11.54
C ALA A 75 14.55 3.55 11.88
N ARG A 76 15.22 2.99 10.87
CA ARG A 76 16.17 1.87 11.05
C ARG A 76 17.37 2.20 11.94
N ASP A 77 17.75 3.47 11.98
CA ASP A 77 18.81 4.02 12.84
C ASP A 77 18.34 4.29 14.27
N ALA A 78 17.12 3.84 14.64
CA ALA A 78 16.42 4.10 15.88
C ALA A 78 16.03 5.56 16.12
N THR A 79 16.10 6.42 15.09
CA THR A 79 15.60 7.79 15.16
C THR A 79 14.08 7.78 15.17
N VAL A 80 13.48 8.48 16.15
CA VAL A 80 12.02 8.66 16.22
C VAL A 80 11.62 9.91 15.44
N LEU A 81 10.76 9.72 14.45
CA LEU A 81 10.21 10.76 13.60
C LEU A 81 8.71 10.92 13.86
N ARG A 82 8.20 12.15 13.75
CA ARG A 82 6.77 12.42 13.82
C ARG A 82 6.22 12.52 12.39
N VAL A 83 5.35 11.58 12.03
CA VAL A 83 4.64 11.55 10.76
C VAL A 83 3.42 12.46 10.84
N ASN A 84 3.29 13.37 9.87
CA ASN A 84 2.06 14.09 9.60
C ASN A 84 1.28 13.31 8.53
N LEU A 85 0.19 12.67 8.95
CA LEU A 85 -0.57 11.76 8.11
C LEU A 85 -1.36 12.47 7.00
N SER A 86 -1.60 13.77 7.14
CA SER A 86 -2.29 14.60 6.12
C SER A 86 -1.33 15.16 5.08
N ALA A 87 -0.10 15.49 5.48
CA ALA A 87 0.92 16.03 4.59
C ALA A 87 1.77 14.96 3.92
N LEU A 88 1.69 13.70 4.40
CA LEU A 88 2.59 12.60 4.00
C LEU A 88 4.06 13.04 4.11
N GLU A 89 4.41 13.64 5.24
CA GLU A 89 5.78 14.03 5.60
C GLU A 89 6.10 13.55 7.03
N ALA A 90 7.32 13.08 7.25
CA ALA A 90 7.85 12.77 8.57
C ALA A 90 8.88 13.83 8.99
N THR A 91 8.92 14.19 10.27
CA THR A 91 9.86 15.20 10.78
C THR A 91 10.58 14.69 12.03
N ASN A 92 11.89 14.82 12.05
CA ASN A 92 12.68 14.61 13.26
C ASN A 92 12.42 15.78 14.22
N TRP A 93 11.85 15.50 15.39
CA TRP A 93 11.47 16.53 16.36
C TRP A 93 12.67 17.24 17.03
N GLN A 94 13.85 16.61 17.01
CA GLN A 94 15.08 17.16 17.59
C GLN A 94 15.83 18.04 16.59
N THR A 95 15.97 17.59 15.35
CA THR A 95 16.76 18.28 14.32
C THR A 95 15.94 19.16 13.39
N GLY A 96 14.62 18.96 13.33
CA GLY A 96 13.72 19.60 12.37
C GLY A 96 13.86 19.06 10.94
N GLN A 97 14.69 18.04 10.71
CA GLN A 97 14.86 17.42 9.40
C GLN A 97 13.56 16.75 8.94
N ARG A 98 13.18 16.98 7.69
CA ARG A 98 11.98 16.39 7.08
C ARG A 98 12.35 15.25 6.15
N PHE A 99 11.49 14.24 6.12
CA PHE A 99 11.57 13.04 5.31
C PHE A 99 10.24 12.87 4.58
N LYS A 100 10.27 12.31 3.37
CA LYS A 100 9.05 11.97 2.64
C LYS A 100 8.55 10.60 3.11
N ILE A 101 7.25 10.44 3.19
CA ILE A 101 6.62 9.15 3.45
C ILE A 101 5.57 8.90 2.36
N GLU A 102 5.38 7.65 1.99
CA GLU A 102 4.42 7.23 0.98
C GLU A 102 3.59 6.07 1.52
N ARG A 103 2.30 6.06 1.20
CA ARG A 103 1.38 4.97 1.55
C ARG A 103 0.98 4.25 0.27
N VAL A 104 1.53 3.07 0.04
CA VAL A 104 1.22 2.24 -1.12
C VAL A 104 0.09 1.29 -0.76
N GLN A 105 -1.04 1.41 -1.47
CA GLN A 105 -2.18 0.50 -1.31
C GLN A 105 -1.97 -0.74 -2.18
N ASN A 106 -2.03 -1.92 -1.60
CA ASN A 106 -1.80 -3.19 -2.28
C ASN A 106 -0.39 -3.28 -2.91
N LEU A 107 0.59 -3.62 -2.07
CA LEU A 107 1.98 -3.77 -2.47
C LEU A 107 2.16 -4.83 -3.57
N TYR A 108 1.31 -5.87 -3.61
CA TYR A 108 1.39 -6.91 -4.64
C TYR A 108 1.05 -6.38 -6.03
N LEU A 109 -0.01 -5.56 -6.15
CA LEU A 109 -0.34 -4.90 -7.42
C LEU A 109 0.76 -3.92 -7.81
N TRP A 110 1.30 -3.17 -6.84
CA TRP A 110 2.41 -2.25 -7.11
C TRP A 110 3.67 -2.97 -7.60
N GLN A 111 3.99 -4.13 -7.03
CA GLN A 111 5.13 -4.96 -7.46
C GLN A 111 4.91 -5.50 -8.88
N ALA A 112 3.71 -6.04 -9.17
CA ALA A 112 3.36 -6.50 -10.51
C ALA A 112 3.46 -5.37 -11.53
N PHE A 113 2.89 -4.20 -11.20
CA PHE A 113 2.99 -2.99 -12.01
C PHE A 113 4.44 -2.55 -12.22
N SER A 114 5.26 -2.50 -11.18
CA SER A 114 6.66 -2.07 -11.26
C SER A 114 7.50 -3.00 -12.14
N VAL A 115 7.27 -4.31 -12.08
CA VAL A 115 7.92 -5.27 -12.98
C VAL A 115 7.46 -5.09 -14.42
N CYS A 116 6.16 -4.87 -14.65
CA CYS A 116 5.60 -4.59 -15.97
C CYS A 116 6.17 -3.29 -16.55
N ARG A 117 6.23 -2.24 -15.74
CA ARG A 117 6.85 -0.95 -16.05
C ARG A 117 8.30 -1.13 -16.50
N GLN A 118 9.10 -1.87 -15.73
CA GLN A 118 10.50 -2.15 -16.07
C GLN A 118 10.64 -2.95 -17.37
N ARG A 119 9.74 -3.91 -17.60
CA ARG A 119 9.70 -4.69 -18.86
C ARG A 119 9.43 -3.78 -20.06
N ILE A 120 8.42 -2.91 -19.98
CA ILE A 120 8.08 -1.94 -21.05
C ILE A 120 9.25 -0.97 -21.26
N PHE A 121 9.83 -0.44 -20.18
CA PHE A 121 11.01 0.41 -20.24
C PHE A 121 12.18 -0.26 -20.98
N CYS A 122 12.46 -1.53 -20.68
CA CYS A 122 13.53 -2.30 -21.32
C CYS A 122 13.23 -2.66 -22.78
N LYS A 123 11.96 -2.90 -23.13
CA LYS A 123 11.48 -3.21 -24.49
C LYS A 123 11.55 -1.97 -25.38
N ASN A 124 11.20 -0.81 -24.83
CA ASN A 124 11.19 0.46 -25.53
C ASN A 124 12.58 1.12 -25.48
N SER A 125 12.70 2.38 -25.88
CA SER A 125 13.95 3.13 -26.05
C SER A 125 14.79 3.31 -24.77
N ARG A 126 14.38 2.74 -23.62
CA ARG A 126 14.95 2.99 -22.28
C ARG A 126 15.04 4.48 -21.95
N ASP A 127 14.06 5.22 -22.44
CA ASP A 127 13.89 6.64 -22.21
C ASP A 127 12.65 6.80 -21.33
N GLU A 128 12.83 7.31 -20.11
CA GLU A 128 11.74 7.49 -19.15
C GLU A 128 10.65 8.42 -19.69
N GLU A 129 11.02 9.43 -20.49
CA GLU A 129 10.04 10.33 -21.12
C GLU A 129 9.16 9.63 -22.17
N GLN A 130 9.63 8.49 -22.70
CA GLN A 130 8.93 7.70 -23.70
C GLN A 130 8.19 6.49 -23.11
N LEU A 131 8.24 6.29 -21.79
CA LEU A 131 7.55 5.18 -21.14
C LEU A 131 6.02 5.28 -21.31
N GLY A 132 5.51 6.51 -21.43
CA GLY A 132 4.10 6.77 -21.65
C GLY A 132 3.22 6.46 -20.43
N GLU A 133 3.80 6.41 -19.24
CA GLU A 133 3.06 6.24 -17.98
C GLU A 133 2.15 7.46 -17.74
N ARG A 134 0.90 7.20 -17.36
CA ARG A 134 -0.14 8.23 -17.21
C ARG A 134 -1.05 7.92 -16.03
N SER A 135 -1.36 8.95 -15.24
CA SER A 135 -2.50 8.92 -14.32
C SER A 135 -3.79 9.10 -15.13
N LEU A 136 -4.67 8.10 -15.09
CA LEU A 136 -5.93 8.05 -15.82
C LEU A 136 -7.11 7.80 -14.85
N TYR A 137 -8.33 7.99 -15.34
CA TYR A 137 -9.55 7.74 -14.56
C TYR A 137 -10.29 6.50 -15.06
N HIS A 138 -10.80 5.68 -14.13
CA HIS A 138 -11.67 4.54 -14.44
C HIS A 138 -12.92 4.60 -13.54
N GLY A 139 -14.09 4.81 -14.16
CA GLY A 139 -15.37 4.76 -13.47
C GLY A 139 -15.82 3.31 -13.24
N THR A 140 -16.26 2.98 -12.03
CA THR A 140 -16.79 1.67 -11.69
C THR A 140 -17.98 1.80 -10.73
N SER A 141 -18.74 0.73 -10.53
CA SER A 141 -19.79 0.70 -9.50
C SER A 141 -19.20 0.41 -8.12
N ALA A 142 -19.90 0.82 -7.05
CA ALA A 142 -19.42 0.64 -5.68
C ALA A 142 -19.18 -0.83 -5.33
N GLU A 143 -19.98 -1.74 -5.89
CA GLU A 143 -19.87 -3.18 -5.68
C GLU A 143 -18.58 -3.79 -6.27
N SER A 144 -17.96 -3.10 -7.24
CA SER A 144 -16.73 -3.54 -7.90
C SER A 144 -15.46 -2.88 -7.34
N CYS A 145 -15.56 -1.95 -6.39
CA CYS A 145 -14.39 -1.31 -5.79
C CYS A 145 -13.54 -2.32 -5.01
N ASP A 146 -14.18 -3.14 -4.16
CA ASP A 146 -13.47 -4.09 -3.29
C ASP A 146 -12.63 -5.10 -4.07
N CYS A 147 -13.12 -5.58 -5.23
CA CYS A 147 -12.36 -6.52 -6.05
C CYS A 147 -11.26 -5.81 -6.87
N ILE A 148 -11.46 -4.58 -7.32
CA ILE A 148 -10.40 -3.83 -8.02
C ILE A 148 -9.26 -3.44 -7.06
N GLU A 149 -9.57 -3.10 -5.81
CA GLU A 149 -8.56 -2.74 -4.80
C GLU A 149 -7.75 -3.94 -4.29
N LYS A 150 -8.42 -5.09 -4.10
CA LYS A 150 -7.76 -6.31 -3.60
C LYS A 150 -7.10 -7.11 -4.72
N ASP A 151 -7.79 -7.24 -5.84
CA ASP A 151 -7.34 -7.95 -7.02
C ASP A 151 -6.92 -6.93 -8.09
N ARG A 152 -7.06 -7.25 -9.37
CA ARG A 152 -6.60 -6.43 -10.50
C ARG A 152 -7.76 -6.09 -11.42
N PHE A 153 -7.56 -5.15 -12.33
CA PHE A 153 -8.47 -4.98 -13.45
C PHE A 153 -8.48 -6.28 -14.28
N ASP A 154 -9.59 -7.02 -14.27
CA ASP A 154 -9.72 -8.28 -15.00
C ASP A 154 -10.35 -8.06 -16.37
N ARG A 155 -9.52 -8.21 -17.41
CA ARG A 155 -9.93 -8.11 -18.81
C ARG A 155 -10.87 -9.22 -19.28
N ASN A 156 -11.08 -10.31 -18.52
CA ASN A 156 -12.04 -11.35 -18.90
C ASN A 156 -13.48 -10.81 -18.96
N TYR A 157 -13.74 -9.64 -18.36
CA TYR A 157 -14.97 -8.88 -18.55
C TYR A 157 -15.00 -8.04 -19.84
N ALA A 158 -13.86 -7.87 -20.52
CA ALA A 158 -13.66 -7.01 -21.70
C ALA A 158 -13.07 -7.79 -22.90
N GLY A 159 -13.85 -8.68 -23.51
CA GLY A 159 -13.60 -9.23 -24.86
C GLY A 159 -12.30 -10.04 -25.05
N LYS A 160 -12.12 -10.64 -26.23
CA LYS A 160 -10.89 -11.40 -26.61
C LYS A 160 -10.09 -10.61 -27.66
N HIS A 161 -8.77 -10.55 -27.52
CA HIS A 161 -7.87 -9.91 -28.50
C HIS A 161 -6.91 -10.92 -29.16
N ASP A 162 -6.37 -10.53 -30.32
CA ASP A 162 -5.38 -11.25 -31.11
C ASP A 162 -4.00 -11.25 -30.40
N PRO A 163 -3.35 -12.42 -30.22
CA PRO A 163 -2.07 -12.57 -29.54
C PRO A 163 -0.85 -12.04 -30.32
N THR A 164 -1.03 -11.49 -31.52
CA THR A 164 0.07 -10.95 -32.36
C THR A 164 0.29 -9.44 -32.21
N ASP A 165 -0.46 -8.77 -31.34
CA ASP A 165 -0.38 -7.31 -31.20
C ASP A 165 0.89 -6.87 -30.44
N CYS A 166 1.75 -6.09 -31.10
CA CYS A 166 3.06 -5.67 -30.58
C CYS A 166 3.01 -4.38 -29.75
N PHE A 167 1.86 -3.69 -29.74
CA PHE A 167 1.65 -2.43 -29.04
C PHE A 167 1.30 -2.64 -27.56
N ASP A 168 1.71 -1.70 -26.70
CA ASP A 168 1.50 -1.81 -25.26
C ASP A 168 0.07 -1.34 -24.84
N SER A 169 -0.61 -0.52 -25.65
CA SER A 169 -2.00 -0.07 -25.44
C SER A 169 -2.64 0.38 -26.76
N LEU A 170 -3.98 0.47 -26.80
CA LEU A 170 -4.72 1.17 -27.84
C LEU A 170 -5.23 2.51 -27.34
N VAL A 171 -5.46 3.45 -28.28
CA VAL A 171 -6.02 4.76 -28.02
C VAL A 171 -7.17 5.09 -28.97
N ASP A 172 -8.08 5.96 -28.54
CA ASP A 172 -9.17 6.49 -29.37
C ASP A 172 -8.67 7.38 -30.51
N ASN A 173 -7.60 8.15 -30.28
CA ASN A 173 -6.98 9.03 -31.26
C ASN A 173 -5.46 9.09 -31.07
N GLN A 174 -4.68 8.78 -32.12
CA GLN A 174 -3.22 8.75 -32.04
C GLN A 174 -2.55 10.13 -31.90
N GLN A 175 -3.19 11.20 -32.36
CA GLN A 175 -2.66 12.57 -32.30
C GLN A 175 -2.98 13.25 -30.96
N SER A 176 -4.14 12.94 -30.39
CA SER A 176 -4.62 13.53 -29.14
C SER A 176 -5.49 12.51 -28.37
N PRO A 177 -4.86 11.50 -27.74
CA PRO A 177 -5.58 10.42 -27.07
C PRO A 177 -6.32 10.93 -25.82
N THR A 178 -7.55 10.47 -25.63
CA THR A 178 -8.37 10.74 -24.43
C THR A 178 -8.81 9.47 -23.71
N MET A 179 -8.73 8.32 -24.37
CA MET A 179 -9.04 7.00 -23.82
C MET A 179 -7.92 6.02 -24.16
N PHE A 180 -7.59 5.16 -23.20
CA PHE A 180 -6.55 4.14 -23.34
C PHE A 180 -7.15 2.78 -23.00
N VAL A 181 -6.79 1.76 -23.78
CA VAL A 181 -7.13 0.36 -23.51
C VAL A 181 -5.83 -0.41 -23.31
N VAL A 182 -5.69 -1.03 -22.14
CA VAL A 182 -4.58 -1.91 -21.78
C VAL A 182 -5.05 -3.37 -21.79
N PHE A 183 -4.13 -4.29 -22.09
CA PHE A 183 -4.47 -5.69 -22.30
C PHE A 183 -3.85 -6.63 -21.28
N HIS A 184 -2.96 -6.13 -20.43
CA HIS A 184 -2.37 -6.89 -19.36
C HIS A 184 -2.77 -6.31 -18.02
N ASP A 185 -3.20 -7.19 -17.12
CA ASP A 185 -3.73 -6.83 -15.81
C ASP A 185 -2.71 -6.10 -14.92
N ASP A 186 -1.42 -6.20 -15.23
CA ASP A 186 -0.29 -5.55 -14.54
C ASP A 186 0.13 -4.21 -15.17
N GLN A 187 -0.55 -3.73 -16.22
CA GLN A 187 -0.26 -2.42 -16.83
C GLN A 187 -0.95 -1.24 -16.13
N ALA A 188 -1.82 -1.51 -15.15
CA ALA A 188 -2.54 -0.50 -14.40
C ALA A 188 -2.48 -0.80 -12.90
N TYR A 189 -2.25 0.25 -12.11
CA TYR A 189 -2.27 0.20 -10.67
C TYR A 189 -3.33 1.17 -10.13
N PRO A 190 -4.31 0.71 -9.33
CA PRO A 190 -5.35 1.58 -8.77
C PRO A 190 -4.78 2.42 -7.62
N GLU A 191 -4.19 3.57 -7.97
CA GLU A 191 -3.50 4.45 -7.02
C GLU A 191 -4.46 5.19 -6.07
N TYR A 192 -5.64 5.58 -6.55
CA TYR A 192 -6.62 6.36 -5.78
C TYR A 192 -8.06 5.89 -6.01
N LEU A 193 -8.87 5.84 -4.94
CA LEU A 193 -10.33 5.73 -5.01
C LEU A 193 -10.98 7.07 -4.67
N ILE A 194 -11.68 7.67 -5.64
CA ILE A 194 -12.40 8.93 -5.47
C ILE A 194 -13.90 8.67 -5.40
N THR A 195 -14.53 8.99 -4.27
CA THR A 195 -15.99 8.98 -4.12
C THR A 195 -16.53 10.40 -4.18
N PHE A 196 -17.46 10.65 -5.10
CA PHE A 196 -18.12 11.95 -5.24
C PHE A 196 -19.63 11.78 -5.34
N ARG A 197 -20.37 12.84 -5.01
CA ARG A 197 -21.82 12.91 -5.17
C ARG A 197 -22.16 14.09 -6.07
N ASN A 198 -23.19 13.93 -6.89
CA ASN A 198 -23.74 15.06 -7.61
C ASN A 198 -24.41 16.00 -6.59
N VAL A 199 -23.99 17.25 -6.55
CA VAL A 199 -24.70 18.30 -5.81
C VAL A 199 -25.45 19.08 -6.87
N GLU A 200 -26.76 18.88 -6.96
CA GLU A 200 -27.59 19.69 -7.86
C GLU A 200 -27.38 21.17 -7.51
N ALA A 201 -27.08 21.98 -8.52
CA ALA A 201 -26.98 23.42 -8.35
C ALA A 201 -28.37 23.95 -7.97
N VAL A 202 -28.47 24.57 -6.79
CA VAL A 202 -29.68 25.25 -6.30
C VAL A 202 -30.00 26.46 -7.17
#